data_AF-A0A965WBC1-F1
#
_entry.id   AF-A0A965WBC1-F1
#
_cell.length_a   1.000
_cell.length_b   1.000
_cell.length_c   1.000
_cell.angle_alpha   90.00
_cell.angle_beta   90.00
_cell.angle_gamma   90.00
#
_symmetry.space_group_name_H-M   'P 1'
#
loop_
_entity.id
_entity.type
_entity.pdbx_description
1 polymer ?
#
loop_
_entity_poly.entity_id
_entity_poly.type
_entity_poly.pdbx_seq_one_letter_code
_entity_poly.pdbx_strand_id
1 'polypeptide(L)'
;MGFDISDMVLVVSIVGTIAFALSGVMAATEAEMDWLGGVVLAAVAAIGGGTVRDLLLGTTPVFWVEDEWPLIVALGTAVVAIVVIRVQPLADPRRTAL
;
A
#
# COMPACT_ATOMS: atom_id res chain seq x y z
N MET A 1 -19.31 -24.53 6.82
CA MET A 1 -18.60 -23.24 6.85
C MET A 1 -17.55 -23.33 7.95
N GLY A 2 -16.39 -23.90 7.64
CA GLY A 2 -15.21 -23.83 8.50
C GLY A 2 -14.30 -22.74 7.94
N PHE A 3 -13.70 -21.95 8.81
CA PHE A 3 -12.59 -21.07 8.41
C PHE A 3 -11.37 -21.97 8.17
N ASP A 4 -10.86 -21.97 6.93
CA ASP A 4 -9.65 -22.69 6.58
C ASP A 4 -8.42 -21.79 6.74
N ILE A 5 -7.22 -22.38 6.78
CA ILE A 5 -5.95 -21.64 6.89
C ILE A 5 -5.81 -20.63 5.73
N SER A 6 -6.32 -20.98 4.56
CA SER A 6 -6.34 -20.12 3.38
C SER A 6 -7.08 -18.80 3.63
N ASP A 7 -8.20 -18.83 4.34
CA ASP A 7 -8.97 -17.63 4.68
C ASP A 7 -8.17 -16.71 5.62
N MET A 8 -7.46 -17.31 6.58
CA MET A 8 -6.61 -16.55 7.50
C MET A 8 -5.43 -15.89 6.74
N VAL A 9 -4.80 -16.63 5.82
CA VAL A 9 -3.71 -16.11 5.00
C VAL A 9 -4.20 -14.98 4.11
N LEU A 10 -5.39 -15.10 3.51
CA LEU A 10 -5.99 -14.05 2.69
C LEU A 10 -6.23 -12.78 3.51
N VAL A 11 -6.82 -12.89 4.70
CA VAL A 11 -7.08 -11.74 5.57
C VAL A 11 -5.78 -11.05 5.97
N VAL A 12 -4.77 -11.80 6.40
CA VAL A 12 -3.46 -11.23 6.77
C VAL A 12 -2.79 -10.57 5.57
N SER A 13 -2.91 -11.17 4.38
CA SER A 13 -2.33 -10.61 3.15
C SER A 13 -2.99 -9.29 2.78
N ILE A 14 -4.32 -9.20 2.84
CA ILE A 14 -5.06 -7.96 2.59
C ILE A 14 -4.65 -6.88 3.61
N VAL A 15 -4.64 -7.21 4.91
CA VAL A 15 -4.25 -6.25 5.96
C VAL A 15 -2.81 -5.79 5.78
N GLY A 16 -1.89 -6.70 5.47
CA GLY A 16 -0.49 -6.39 5.19
C GLY A 16 -0.35 -5.45 3.98
N THR A 17 -1.01 -5.76 2.87
CA THR A 17 -1.01 -4.92 1.66
C THR A 17 -1.52 -3.51 1.96
N ILE A 18 -2.63 -3.37 2.71
CA ILE A 18 -3.17 -2.08 3.11
C ILE A 18 -2.16 -1.31 3.98
N ALA A 19 -1.62 -1.96 5.02
CA ALA A 19 -0.68 -1.34 5.95
C ALA A 19 0.59 -0.83 5.24
N PHE A 20 1.15 -1.62 4.33
CA PHE A 20 2.33 -1.23 3.56
C PHE A 20 2.01 -0.14 2.53
N ALA A 21 0.87 -0.19 1.85
CA ALA A 21 0.46 0.86 0.92
C ALA A 21 0.29 2.20 1.65
N LEU A 22 -0.33 2.21 2.83
CA LEU A 22 -0.45 3.40 3.68
C LEU A 22 0.92 3.96 4.07
N SER A 23 1.84 3.11 4.52
CA SER A 23 3.21 3.51 4.85
C SER A 23 3.92 4.14 3.65
N GLY A 24 3.72 3.60 2.44
CA GLY A 24 4.30 4.15 1.22
C GLY A 24 3.71 5.52 0.85
N VAL A 25 2.40 5.73 1.01
CA VAL A 25 1.80 7.06 0.83
C VAL A 25 2.34 8.06 1.84
N MET A 26 2.46 7.68 3.11
CA MET A 26 3.00 8.56 4.16
C MET A 26 4.46 8.95 3.86
N ALA A 27 5.30 7.98 3.50
CA ALA A 27 6.68 8.24 3.09
C ALA A 27 6.75 9.16 1.85
N ALA A 28 5.85 9.00 0.88
CA ALA A 28 5.78 9.88 -0.28
C ALA A 28 5.38 11.31 0.08
N THR A 29 4.45 11.47 1.04
CA THR A 29 4.06 12.80 1.52
C THR A 29 5.18 13.50 2.29
N GLU A 30 5.96 12.75 3.09
CA GLU A 30 7.15 13.29 3.79
C GLU A 30 8.26 13.67 2.81
N ALA A 31 8.39 12.94 1.71
CA ALA A 31 9.32 13.22 0.63
C ALA A 31 8.81 14.27 -0.39
N GLU A 32 7.69 14.95 -0.10
CA GLU A 32 7.07 15.97 -0.95
C GLU A 32 6.79 15.50 -2.39
N MET A 33 6.54 14.19 -2.57
CA MET A 33 6.24 13.63 -3.89
C MET A 33 4.84 14.04 -4.36
N ASP A 34 4.66 14.09 -5.68
CA ASP A 34 3.36 14.32 -6.28
C ASP A 34 2.41 13.13 -6.05
N TRP A 35 1.14 13.30 -6.44
CA TRP A 35 0.12 12.28 -6.23
C TRP A 35 0.45 10.98 -6.97
N LEU A 36 1.07 11.07 -8.16
CA LEU A 36 1.48 9.91 -8.93
C LEU A 36 2.64 9.19 -8.23
N GLY A 37 3.65 9.92 -7.76
CA GLY A 37 4.75 9.41 -6.97
C GLY A 37 4.28 8.72 -5.69
N GLY A 38 3.26 9.27 -5.02
CA GLY A 38 2.62 8.63 -3.87
C GLY A 38 1.96 7.29 -4.19
N VAL A 39 1.23 7.19 -5.30
CA VAL A 39 0.63 5.93 -5.75
C VAL A 39 1.70 4.90 -6.10
N VAL A 40 2.74 5.31 -6.82
CA VAL A 40 3.84 4.42 -7.20
C VAL A 40 4.59 3.91 -5.96
N LEU A 41 4.96 4.79 -5.03
CA LEU A 41 5.67 4.40 -3.81
C LEU A 41 4.83 3.48 -2.93
N ALA A 42 3.52 3.74 -2.83
CA ALA A 42 2.58 2.85 -2.12
C ALA A 42 2.50 1.46 -2.76
N ALA A 43 2.39 1.38 -4.09
CA ALA A 43 2.38 0.11 -4.81
C ALA A 43 3.69 -0.66 -4.58
N VAL A 44 4.85 0.01 -4.73
CA VAL A 44 6.17 -0.58 -4.50
C VAL A 44 6.33 -1.06 -3.06
N ALA A 45 5.88 -0.30 -2.07
CA ALA A 45 5.94 -0.71 -0.66
C ALA A 45 5.07 -1.96 -0.41
N ALA A 46 3.87 -2.00 -0.99
CA ALA A 46 2.92 -3.09 -0.79
C ALA A 46 3.34 -4.41 -1.47
N ILE A 47 3.84 -4.35 -2.71
CA ILE A 47 4.21 -5.56 -3.48
C ILE A 47 5.71 -5.87 -3.45
N GLY A 48 6.56 -4.91 -3.11
CA GLY A 48 8.02 -5.04 -3.19
C GLY A 48 8.56 -6.11 -2.26
N GLY A 49 8.09 -6.18 -1.02
CA GLY A 49 8.53 -7.21 -0.06
C GLY A 49 8.17 -8.63 -0.50
N GLY A 50 6.93 -8.83 -0.97
CA GLY A 50 6.48 -10.12 -1.52
C GLY A 50 7.23 -10.48 -2.80
N THR A 51 7.49 -9.50 -3.67
CA THR A 51 8.28 -9.69 -4.89
C THR A 51 9.70 -10.14 -4.56
N VAL A 52 10.37 -9.47 -3.61
CA VAL A 52 11.72 -9.86 -3.18
C VAL A 52 11.72 -11.26 -2.58
N ARG A 53 10.73 -11.59 -1.73
CA ARG A 53 10.56 -12.95 -1.20
C ARG A 53 10.44 -13.99 -2.32
N ASP A 54 9.58 -13.74 -3.30
CA ASP A 54 9.32 -14.69 -4.38
C ASP A 54 10.56 -14.88 -5.26
N LEU A 55 11.31 -13.81 -5.54
CA LEU A 55 12.58 -13.89 -6.27
C LEU A 55 13.65 -14.67 -5.50
N LEU A 56 13.75 -14.49 -4.18
CA LEU A 56 14.68 -15.23 -3.33
C LEU A 56 14.34 -16.72 -3.25
N LEU A 57 13.05 -17.07 -3.34
CA LEU A 57 12.57 -18.45 -3.37
C LEU A 57 12.59 -19.08 -4.77
N GLY A 58 12.89 -18.30 -5.81
CA GLY A 58 12.88 -18.76 -7.21
C GLY A 58 11.47 -18.99 -7.78
N THR A 59 10.43 -18.50 -7.11
CA THR A 59 9.04 -18.55 -7.59
C THR A 59 8.84 -17.48 -8.65
N THR A 60 8.69 -17.91 -9.91
CA THR A 60 8.31 -17.06 -11.04
C THR A 60 7.17 -17.74 -11.80
N PRO A 61 6.09 -17.02 -12.16
CA PRO A 61 5.86 -15.58 -11.99
C PRO A 61 5.63 -15.15 -10.52
N VAL A 62 5.74 -13.84 -10.25
CA VAL A 62 5.60 -13.27 -8.90
C VAL A 62 4.13 -13.20 -8.48
N PHE A 63 3.84 -13.22 -7.18
CA PHE A 63 2.47 -13.38 -6.66
C PHE A 63 1.43 -12.39 -7.22
N TRP A 64 1.81 -11.13 -7.45
CA TRP A 64 0.90 -10.09 -7.94
C TRP A 64 0.67 -10.13 -9.47
N VAL A 65 1.47 -10.93 -10.19
CA VAL A 65 1.28 -11.24 -11.61
C VAL A 65 0.43 -12.50 -11.78
N GLU A 66 0.54 -13.44 -10.84
CA GLU A 66 -0.37 -14.60 -10.77
C GLU A 66 -1.79 -14.16 -10.44
N ASP A 67 -1.93 -13.32 -9.42
CA ASP A 67 -3.20 -12.76 -8.97
C ASP A 67 -3.09 -11.24 -8.83
N GLU A 68 -3.90 -10.50 -9.58
CA GLU A 68 -3.86 -9.03 -9.61
C GLU A 68 -4.47 -8.35 -8.38
N TRP A 69 -5.18 -9.10 -7.52
CA TRP A 69 -5.88 -8.54 -6.35
C TRP A 69 -4.99 -7.73 -5.39
N PRO A 70 -3.73 -8.11 -5.07
CA PRO A 70 -2.90 -7.33 -4.14
C PRO A 70 -2.53 -5.97 -4.74
N LEU A 71 -2.31 -5.92 -6.06
CA LEU A 71 -2.02 -4.68 -6.76
C LEU A 71 -3.25 -3.76 -6.74
N ILE A 72 -4.44 -4.30 -7.00
CA ILE A 72 -5.70 -3.54 -6.94
C ILE A 72 -5.94 -2.98 -5.54
N VAL A 73 -5.73 -3.78 -4.50
CA VAL A 73 -5.87 -3.35 -3.09
C VAL A 73 -4.85 -2.27 -2.75
N ALA A 74 -3.60 -2.41 -3.17
CA ALA A 74 -2.56 -1.41 -2.95
C ALA A 74 -2.90 -0.07 -3.62
N LEU A 75 -3.30 -0.10 -4.90
CA LEU A 75 -3.68 1.10 -5.66
C LEU A 75 -4.94 1.76 -5.08
N GLY A 76 -5.97 0.98 -4.76
CA GLY A 76 -7.18 1.48 -4.12
C GLY A 76 -6.90 2.13 -2.78
N THR A 77 -6.08 1.50 -1.95
CA THR A 77 -5.63 2.05 -0.66
C THR A 77 -4.86 3.34 -0.86
N ALA A 78 -3.94 3.40 -1.83
CA ALA A 78 -3.14 4.58 -2.10
C ALA A 78 -4.00 5.77 -2.53
N VAL A 79 -4.95 5.55 -3.45
CA VAL A 79 -5.88 6.59 -3.91
C VAL A 79 -6.74 7.08 -2.75
N VAL A 80 -7.33 6.19 -1.96
CA VAL A 80 -8.15 6.57 -0.80
C VAL A 80 -7.32 7.36 0.21
N ALA A 81 -6.11 6.90 0.54
CA ALA A 81 -5.23 7.57 1.48
C ALA A 81 -4.84 8.97 1.00
N ILE A 82 -4.45 9.12 -0.27
CA ILE A 82 -4.12 10.42 -0.86
C ILE A 82 -5.33 11.35 -0.82
N VAL A 83 -6.52 10.87 -1.19
CA VAL A 83 -7.76 11.67 -1.11
C VAL A 83 -8.02 12.11 0.32
N VAL A 84 -7.93 11.20 1.30
CA VAL A 84 -8.13 11.52 2.72
C VAL A 84 -7.12 12.58 3.19
N ILE A 85 -5.83 12.41 2.91
CA ILE A 85 -4.79 13.37 3.28
C ILE A 85 -5.04 14.74 2.64
N ARG A 86 -5.48 14.76 1.37
CA ARG A 86 -5.78 16.01 0.63
C ARG A 86 -7.09 16.67 1.04
N VAL A 87 -8.02 15.92 1.64
CA VAL A 87 -9.28 16.44 2.20
C VAL A 87 -9.13 16.89 3.66
N GLN A 88 -8.06 16.47 4.35
CA GLN A 88 -7.69 16.99 5.67
C GLN A 88 -6.65 18.15 5.73
N PRO A 89 -6.60 19.16 4.84
CA PRO A 89 -5.63 20.27 4.90
C PRO A 89 -5.63 21.15 6.17
N LEU A 90 -6.51 20.90 7.15
CA LEU A 90 -6.76 21.82 8.28
C LEU A 90 -6.21 21.35 9.63
N ALA A 91 -5.49 20.22 9.69
CA ALA A 91 -4.84 19.76 10.92
C ALA A 91 -3.36 20.21 11.02
N ASP A 92 -3.02 21.39 10.46
CA ASP A 92 -1.73 22.03 10.67
C ASP A 92 -1.88 23.28 11.58
N PRO A 93 -1.72 23.13 12.92
CA PRO A 93 -1.73 24.26 13.85
C PRO A 93 -0.58 25.27 13.63
N ARG A 94 0.44 24.93 12.83
CA ARG A 94 1.66 25.75 12.69
C ARG A 94 1.56 26.86 11.64
N ARG A 95 0.48 26.89 10.83
CA ARG A 95 0.24 27.96 9.83
C ARG A 95 -0.48 29.18 10.40
N THR A 96 -1.07 29.09 11.58
CA THR A 96 -1.77 30.20 12.28
C THR A 96 -0.88 31.05 13.18
N ALA A 97 0.44 30.79 13.23
CA ALA A 97 1.38 31.48 14.11
C ALA A 97 2.21 32.59 13.41
N LEU A 98 1.82 33.03 12.21
CA LEU A 98 2.45 34.14 11.48
C LEU A 98 1.43 35.24 11.15
#